data_AF-A0A924GB67-F1
#
_entry.id   AF-A0A924GB67-F1
#
_cell.length_a   1.000
_cell.length_b   1.000
_cell.length_c   1.000
_cell.angle_alpha   90.00
_cell.angle_beta   90.00
_cell.angle_gamma   90.00
#
_symmetry.space_group_name_H-M   'P 1'
#
loop_
_entity.id
_entity.type
_entity.pdbx_description
1 polymer ?
#
loop_
_entity_poly.entity_id
_entity_poly.type
_entity_poly.pdbx_seq_one_letter_code
_entity_poly.pdbx_strand_id
1 'polypeptide(L)'
;MTSSVDATTIAALETQARELTHLLWRLQRARRMLLPGPVDFWRGLTRIAFDAASAGLSSTLDDAIASLHCAIDSTRGAIAGMHDRG
;
A
#
# COMPACT_ATOMS: atom_id res chain seq x y z
N MET A 1 -32.99 -6.89 -14.57
CA MET A 1 -32.57 -7.37 -13.23
C MET A 1 -31.05 -7.27 -13.00
N THR A 2 -30.24 -6.97 -14.02
CA THR A 2 -28.77 -6.82 -13.94
C THR A 2 -28.31 -5.57 -13.16
N SER A 3 -28.99 -4.43 -13.36
CA SER A 3 -28.64 -3.13 -12.74
C SER A 3 -28.51 -3.14 -11.21
N SER A 4 -29.32 -3.92 -10.50
CA SER A 4 -29.23 -4.01 -9.03
C SER A 4 -27.97 -4.74 -8.55
N VAL A 5 -27.53 -5.76 -9.29
CA VAL A 5 -26.35 -6.57 -8.95
C VAL A 5 -25.07 -5.78 -9.27
N ASP A 6 -25.08 -5.04 -10.38
CA ASP A 6 -23.98 -4.15 -10.76
C ASP A 6 -23.81 -3.02 -9.74
N ALA A 7 -24.92 -2.41 -9.28
CA ALA A 7 -24.89 -1.39 -8.24
C ALA A 7 -24.30 -1.90 -6.92
N THR A 8 -24.68 -3.10 -6.47
CA THR A 8 -24.11 -3.69 -5.25
C THR A 8 -22.61 -4.01 -5.39
N THR A 9 -22.19 -4.46 -6.57
CA THR A 9 -20.78 -4.79 -6.84
C THR A 9 -19.93 -3.53 -6.87
N ILE A 10 -20.41 -2.47 -7.51
CA ILE A 10 -19.74 -1.15 -7.52
C ILE A 10 -19.60 -0.62 -6.09
N ALA A 11 -20.65 -0.67 -5.27
CA ALA A 11 -20.58 -0.20 -3.88
C ALA A 11 -19.57 -0.99 -3.03
N ALA A 12 -19.45 -2.30 -3.27
CA ALA A 12 -18.44 -3.14 -2.62
C ALA A 12 -17.01 -2.75 -3.05
N LEU A 13 -16.78 -2.56 -4.35
CA LEU A 13 -15.48 -2.13 -4.88
C LEU A 13 -15.08 -0.73 -4.37
N GLU A 14 -16.03 0.20 -4.28
CA GLU A 14 -15.77 1.51 -3.69
C GLU A 14 -15.35 1.43 -2.23
N THR A 15 -16.03 0.55 -1.46
CA THR A 15 -15.68 0.31 -0.05
C THR A 15 -14.28 -0.25 0.06
N GLN A 16 -13.95 -1.25 -0.76
CA GLN A 16 -12.61 -1.82 -0.84
C GLN A 16 -11.54 -0.77 -1.21
N ALA A 17 -11.83 0.11 -2.18
CA ALA A 17 -10.91 1.18 -2.58
C ALA A 17 -10.64 2.17 -1.43
N ARG A 18 -11.66 2.51 -0.63
CA ARG A 18 -11.51 3.36 0.57
C ARG A 18 -10.65 2.66 1.62
N GLU A 19 -10.88 1.38 1.87
CA GLU A 19 -10.09 0.58 2.82
C GLU A 19 -8.62 0.50 2.41
N LEU A 20 -8.34 0.20 1.15
CA LEU A 20 -6.96 0.14 0.62
C LEU A 20 -6.27 1.51 0.73
N THR A 21 -6.98 2.60 0.44
CA THR A 21 -6.45 3.96 0.58
C THR A 21 -6.11 4.27 2.05
N HIS A 22 -6.96 3.84 2.98
CA HIS A 22 -6.70 4.02 4.41
C HIS A 22 -5.50 3.17 4.89
N LEU A 23 -5.39 1.93 4.42
CA LEU A 23 -4.24 1.07 4.71
C LEU A 23 -2.93 1.65 4.17
N LEU A 24 -2.94 2.18 2.95
CA LEU A 24 -1.80 2.85 2.35
C LEU A 24 -1.34 4.03 3.20
N TRP A 25 -2.26 4.89 3.62
CA TRP A 25 -1.94 6.02 4.49
C TRP A 25 -1.35 5.57 5.83
N ARG A 26 -1.93 4.54 6.44
CA ARG A 26 -1.41 3.95 7.68
C ARG A 26 0.00 3.40 7.50
N LEU A 27 0.27 2.71 6.39
CA LEU A 27 1.58 2.14 6.09
C LEU A 27 2.62 3.24 5.86
N GLN A 28 2.30 4.28 5.09
CA GLN A 28 3.17 5.43 4.88
C GLN A 28 3.48 6.17 6.20
N ARG A 29 2.49 6.26 7.10
CA ARG A 29 2.70 6.80 8.44
C ARG A 29 3.60 5.89 9.29
N ALA A 30 3.36 4.58 9.28
CA ALA A 30 4.14 3.59 10.02
C ALA A 30 5.59 3.51 9.53
N ARG A 31 5.84 3.67 8.22
CA ARG A 31 7.20 3.70 7.64
C ARG A 31 8.13 4.68 8.36
N ARG A 32 7.62 5.87 8.71
CA ARG A 32 8.38 6.89 9.44
C ARG A 32 8.75 6.48 10.87
N MET A 33 8.00 5.56 11.46
CA MET A 33 8.25 5.03 12.81
C MET A 33 9.14 3.78 12.76
N LEU A 34 9.03 3.00 11.69
CA LEU A 34 9.72 1.72 11.53
C LEU A 34 11.15 1.89 11.02
N LEU A 35 11.42 2.89 10.18
CA LEU A 35 12.77 3.16 9.70
C LEU A 35 13.53 3.99 10.73
N PRO A 36 14.56 3.42 11.39
CA PRO A 36 15.39 4.19 12.29
C PRO A 36 16.14 5.27 11.49
N GLY A 37 16.31 6.43 12.11
CA GLY A 37 17.11 7.52 11.53
C GLY A 37 18.57 7.12 11.37
N PRO A 38 19.35 7.90 10.58
CA PRO A 38 20.79 7.68 10.47
C PRO A 38 21.46 7.76 11.85
N VAL A 39 22.29 6.77 12.15
CA VAL A 39 23.00 6.62 13.44
C VAL A 39 24.51 6.50 13.23
N ASP A 40 25.26 7.50 13.67
CA ASP A 40 26.70 7.62 13.36
C ASP A 40 27.61 7.01 14.43
N PHE A 41 27.04 6.44 15.50
CA PHE A 41 27.80 5.86 16.60
C PHE A 41 28.21 4.39 16.35
N TRP A 42 27.50 3.66 15.49
CA TRP A 42 27.86 2.28 15.14
C TRP A 42 29.11 2.24 14.27
N ARG A 43 29.98 1.25 14.48
CA ARG A 43 31.22 1.07 13.71
C ARG A 43 31.41 -0.38 13.25
N GLY A 44 32.24 -0.56 12.23
CA GLY A 44 32.64 -1.88 11.73
C GLY A 44 31.45 -2.75 11.33
N LEU A 45 31.49 -4.03 11.70
CA LEU A 45 30.46 -5.02 11.36
C LEU A 45 29.06 -4.64 11.89
N THR A 46 28.97 -3.97 13.04
CA THR A 46 27.68 -3.56 13.60
C THR A 46 27.00 -2.50 12.73
N ARG A 47 27.77 -1.56 12.15
CA ARG A 47 27.25 -0.58 11.21
C ARG A 47 26.74 -1.26 9.94
N ILE A 48 27.50 -2.21 9.40
CA ILE A 48 27.10 -2.97 8.20
C ILE A 48 25.79 -3.74 8.44
N ALA A 49 25.68 -4.44 9.58
CA ALA A 49 24.47 -5.18 9.93
C ALA A 49 23.26 -4.25 10.11
N PHE A 50 23.44 -3.10 10.76
CA PHE A 50 22.40 -2.10 10.93
C PHE A 50 21.94 -1.51 9.58
N ASP A 51 22.87 -1.16 8.70
CA ASP A 51 22.56 -0.62 7.37
C ASP A 51 21.82 -1.64 6.51
N ALA A 52 22.26 -2.90 6.53
CA ALA A 52 21.60 -4.00 5.82
C ALA A 52 20.17 -4.22 6.33
N ALA A 53 19.95 -4.22 7.65
CA ALA A 53 18.63 -4.37 8.24
C ALA A 53 17.70 -3.19 7.88
N SER A 54 18.24 -1.96 7.95
CA SER A 54 17.50 -0.75 7.60
C SER A 54 17.12 -0.71 6.12
N ALA A 55 18.04 -1.10 5.24
CA ALA A 55 17.79 -1.22 3.80
C ALA A 55 16.74 -2.28 3.48
N GLY A 56 16.84 -3.47 4.09
CA GLY A 56 15.86 -4.54 3.91
C GLY A 56 14.45 -4.14 4.37
N LEU A 57 14.35 -3.44 5.50
CA LEU A 57 13.09 -2.90 5.99
C LEU A 57 12.52 -1.83 5.04
N SER A 58 13.36 -0.93 4.52
CA SER A 58 12.90 0.08 3.56
C SER A 58 12.37 -0.58 2.29
N SER A 59 13.11 -1.52 1.71
CA SER A 59 12.70 -2.24 0.50
C SER A 59 11.35 -2.93 0.70
N THR A 60 11.17 -3.62 1.82
CA THR A 60 9.92 -4.32 2.12
C THR A 60 8.74 -3.35 2.22
N LEU A 61 8.95 -2.18 2.83
CA LEU A 61 7.92 -1.15 2.94
C LEU A 61 7.60 -0.50 1.59
N ASP A 62 8.62 -0.28 0.75
CA ASP A 62 8.46 0.22 -0.61
C ASP A 62 7.63 -0.75 -1.47
N ASP A 63 7.93 -2.05 -1.40
CA ASP A 63 7.19 -3.10 -2.12
C ASP A 63 5.73 -3.20 -1.66
N ALA A 64 5.48 -3.09 -0.35
CA ALA A 64 4.14 -3.10 0.23
C ALA A 64 3.32 -1.86 -0.18
N ILE A 65 3.94 -0.68 -0.21
CA ILE A 65 3.31 0.56 -0.69
C ILE A 65 2.96 0.42 -2.18
N ALA A 66 3.88 -0.08 -3.01
CA ALA A 66 3.66 -0.29 -4.43
C ALA A 66 2.51 -1.28 -4.68
N SER A 67 2.47 -2.38 -3.93
CA SER A 67 1.40 -3.38 -4.00
C SER A 67 0.03 -2.79 -3.66
N LEU A 68 -0.04 -1.90 -2.66
CA LEU A 68 -1.28 -1.20 -2.32
C LEU A 68 -1.72 -0.21 -3.41
N HIS A 69 -0.80 0.52 -4.04
CA HIS A 69 -1.14 1.36 -5.19
C HIS A 69 -1.74 0.52 -6.33
N CYS A 70 -1.08 -0.57 -6.72
CA CYS A 70 -1.57 -1.48 -7.75
C CYS A 70 -2.97 -2.02 -7.43
N ALA A 71 -3.22 -2.41 -6.17
CA ALA A 71 -4.53 -2.88 -5.75
C ALA A 71 -5.60 -1.77 -5.87
N ILE A 72 -5.31 -0.55 -5.43
CA ILE A 72 -6.21 0.61 -5.55
C ILE A 72 -6.53 0.90 -7.03
N ASP A 73 -5.51 0.94 -7.89
CA ASP A 73 -5.68 1.24 -9.31
C ASP A 73 -6.49 0.15 -10.02
N SER A 74 -6.24 -1.13 -9.68
CA SER A 74 -7.02 -2.25 -10.18
C SER A 74 -8.50 -2.17 -9.74
N THR A 75 -8.76 -1.88 -8.46
CA THR A 75 -10.13 -1.71 -7.96
C THR A 75 -10.84 -0.54 -8.65
N ARG A 76 -10.17 0.60 -8.84
CA ARG A 76 -10.72 1.75 -9.56
C ARG A 76 -10.98 1.46 -11.03
N GLY A 77 -10.07 0.73 -11.69
CA GLY A 77 -10.25 0.29 -13.07
C GLY A 77 -11.45 -0.63 -13.24
N ALA A 78 -11.69 -1.53 -12.27
CA ALA A 78 -12.87 -2.38 -12.25
C ALA A 78 -14.17 -1.57 -12.13
N ILE A 79 -14.20 -0.56 -11.25
CA ILE A 79 -15.36 0.35 -11.10
C ILE A 79 -15.63 1.09 -12.41
N ALA A 80 -14.61 1.69 -13.02
CA ALA A 80 -14.74 2.43 -14.28
C ALA A 80 -15.26 1.53 -15.40
N GLY A 81 -14.67 0.35 -15.57
CA GLY A 81 -15.09 -0.61 -16.59
C GLY A 81 -16.49 -1.19 -16.39
N MET A 82 -17.05 -1.14 -15.18
CA MET A 82 -18.44 -1.48 -14.92
C MET A 82 -19.39 -0.33 -15.26
N HIS A 83 -18.98 0.91 -14.99
CA HIS A 83 -19.76 2.09 -15.34
C HIS A 83 -19.92 2.25 -16.86
N ASP A 84 -18.87 1.93 -17.63
CA ASP A 84 -18.90 1.99 -19.10
C ASP A 84 -19.75 0.87 -19.76
N ARG A 85 -20.14 -0.16 -19.00
CA ARG A 85 -20.89 -1.34 -19.50
C ARG A 85 -22.37 -1.37 -19.09
N GLY A 86 -22.79 -0.49 -18.18
CA GLY A 86 -24.18 -0.34 -17.72
C GLY A 86 -24.94 0.69 -18.53
#